data_AF-A0A660UP43-F1
#
_entry.id   AF-A0A660UP43-F1
#
_cell.length_a   1.000
_cell.length_b   1.000
_cell.length_c   1.000
_cell.angle_alpha   90.00
_cell.angle_beta   90.00
_cell.angle_gamma   90.00
#
_symmetry.space_group_name_H-M   'P 1'
#
loop_
_entity.id
_entity.type
_entity.pdbx_description
1 polymer ?
#
loop_
_entity_poly.entity_id
_entity_poly.type
_entity_poly.pdbx_seq_one_letter_code
_entity_poly.pdbx_strand_id
1 'polypeptide(L)'
;MPPMAKGKSVKSDVNPVIKNKKAYHNFELVEKIEAGISLLGTEVKSLRNKHCDLDACYGRIIGDEVWLVGCKIAHYDRGGYTNHDPLRKRKLLLHKSQIKKIRTKLEQRGFTLVPTKIYFNSRG
;
A
#
# COMPACT_ATOMS: atom_id res chain seq x y z
N MET A 1 41.87 24.88 11.10
CA MET A 1 40.77 23.97 11.51
C MET A 1 39.45 24.51 10.96
N PRO A 2 38.94 23.99 9.84
CA PRO A 2 37.63 24.37 9.31
C PRO A 2 36.49 23.59 9.99
N PRO A 3 35.35 24.22 10.31
CA PRO A 3 34.19 23.54 10.89
C PRO A 3 33.52 22.63 9.85
N MET A 4 33.24 21.38 10.24
CA MET A 4 32.56 20.37 9.42
C MET A 4 31.18 20.84 8.96
N ALA A 5 30.93 20.75 7.65
CA ALA A 5 29.67 21.07 7.01
C ALA A 5 28.55 20.11 7.44
N LYS A 6 27.48 20.65 8.03
CA LYS A 6 26.24 19.89 8.33
C LYS A 6 25.54 19.51 7.01
N GLY A 7 25.41 18.21 6.75
CA GLY A 7 24.68 17.68 5.60
C GLY A 7 23.23 18.16 5.57
N LYS A 8 22.82 18.74 4.44
CA LYS A 8 21.44 19.19 4.21
C LYS A 8 20.50 17.98 4.17
N SER A 9 19.64 17.84 5.18
CA SER A 9 18.51 16.90 5.15
C SER A 9 17.51 17.40 4.11
N VAL A 10 17.37 16.68 3.00
CA VAL A 10 16.36 16.95 1.97
C VAL A 10 14.99 16.72 2.60
N LYS A 11 14.25 17.81 2.86
CA LYS A 11 12.84 17.76 3.24
C LYS A 11 12.05 17.33 2.01
N SER A 12 11.77 16.04 1.88
CA SER A 12 10.85 15.54 0.87
C SER A 12 9.42 15.94 1.24
N ASP A 13 8.73 16.55 0.29
CA ASP A 13 7.33 16.96 0.33
C ASP A 13 6.44 15.96 1.07
N VAL A 14 5.59 16.51 1.93
CA VAL A 14 4.74 15.79 2.89
C VAL A 14 3.65 15.01 2.16
N ASN A 15 4.03 13.94 1.48
CA ASN A 15 3.07 12.97 0.97
C ASN A 15 2.58 12.11 2.14
N PRO A 16 1.26 11.97 2.32
CA PRO A 16 0.72 11.19 3.43
C PRO A 16 1.15 9.73 3.26
N VAL A 17 2.03 9.28 4.15
CA VAL A 17 2.45 7.88 4.24
C VAL A 17 1.59 7.21 5.31
N ILE A 18 0.81 6.22 4.90
CA ILE A 18 0.06 5.35 5.81
C ILE A 18 0.91 4.12 6.07
N LYS A 19 1.24 3.85 7.32
CA LYS A 19 2.08 2.73 7.73
C LYS A 19 1.22 1.71 8.47
N ASN A 20 1.24 0.46 8.05
CA ASN A 20 0.61 -0.64 8.76
C ASN A 20 1.56 -1.13 9.87
N LYS A 21 1.40 -0.60 11.09
CA LYS A 21 2.26 -0.99 12.22
C LYS A 21 2.08 -2.47 12.57
N LYS A 22 0.86 -3.01 12.50
CA LYS A 22 0.58 -4.41 12.84
C LYS A 22 1.28 -5.40 11.92
N ALA A 23 1.43 -5.08 10.63
CA ALA A 23 2.20 -5.92 9.71
C ALA A 23 3.65 -6.13 10.19
N TYR A 24 4.28 -5.13 10.82
CA TYR A 24 5.64 -5.24 11.36
C TYR A 24 5.71 -5.99 12.70
N HIS A 25 4.61 -6.08 13.44
CA HIS A 25 4.55 -6.80 14.72
C HIS A 25 4.16 -8.27 14.55
N ASN A 26 3.24 -8.57 13.62
CA ASN A 26 2.67 -9.91 13.48
C ASN A 26 3.41 -10.79 12.46
N PHE A 27 4.19 -10.19 11.57
CA PHE A 27 4.85 -10.89 10.47
C PHE A 27 6.33 -10.52 10.39
N GLU A 28 7.15 -11.48 10.01
CA GLU A 28 8.54 -11.24 9.63
C GLU A 28 8.62 -10.85 8.14
N LEU A 29 9.19 -9.69 7.85
CA LEU A 29 9.31 -9.20 6.48
C LEU A 29 10.52 -9.82 5.79
N VAL A 30 10.28 -10.85 4.98
CA VAL A 30 11.32 -11.53 4.19
C VAL A 30 11.69 -10.74 2.94
N GLU A 31 10.69 -10.26 2.19
CA GLU A 31 10.91 -9.51 0.95
C GLU A 31 9.96 -8.33 0.85
N LYS A 32 10.47 -7.21 0.31
CA LYS A 32 9.69 -6.00 0.07
C LYS A 32 9.55 -5.81 -1.44
N ILE A 33 8.31 -5.65 -1.89
CA ILE A 33 7.96 -5.35 -3.26
C ILE A 33 7.19 -4.04 -3.31
N GLU A 34 7.35 -3.30 -4.40
CA GLU A 34 6.58 -2.10 -4.67
C GLU A 34 5.57 -2.39 -5.79
N ALA A 35 4.36 -1.89 -5.60
CA ALA A 35 3.24 -2.09 -6.50
C ALA A 35 2.41 -0.81 -6.56
N GLY A 36 1.87 -0.50 -7.73
CA GLY A 36 0.79 0.48 -7.82
C GLY A 36 -0.53 -0.12 -7.32
N ILE A 37 -1.40 0.67 -6.70
CA ILE A 37 -2.79 0.27 -6.43
C ILE A 37 -3.70 1.01 -7.41
N SER A 38 -4.64 0.30 -8.01
CA SER A 38 -5.74 0.93 -8.74
C SER A 38 -6.77 1.47 -7.76
N LEU A 39 -6.85 2.80 -7.67
CA LEU A 39 -7.75 3.56 -6.81
C LEU A 39 -8.69 4.43 -7.65
N LEU A 40 -9.89 4.66 -7.13
CA LEU A 40 -10.82 5.68 -7.59
C LEU A 40 -10.42 7.06 -7.05
N GLY A 41 -10.78 8.12 -7.76
CA GLY A 41 -10.47 9.50 -7.34
C GLY A 41 -11.02 9.89 -5.97
N THR A 42 -12.15 9.29 -5.55
CA THR A 42 -12.70 9.48 -4.19
C THR A 42 -11.86 8.78 -3.11
N GLU A 43 -11.26 7.64 -3.42
CA GLU A 43 -10.37 6.91 -2.51
C GLU A 43 -9.05 7.68 -2.30
N VAL A 44 -8.49 8.27 -3.36
CA VAL A 44 -7.27 9.10 -3.27
C VAL A 44 -7.47 10.27 -2.29
N LYS A 45 -8.66 10.88 -2.28
CA LYS A 45 -9.00 11.95 -1.32
C LYS A 45 -9.08 11.43 0.11
N SER A 46 -9.72 10.28 0.35
CA SER A 46 -9.77 9.65 1.69
C SER A 46 -8.38 9.24 2.21
N LEU A 47 -7.54 8.67 1.34
CA LEU A 47 -6.15 8.30 1.66
C LEU A 47 -5.31 9.54 2.01
N ARG A 48 -5.53 10.67 1.32
CA ARG A 48 -4.85 11.93 1.64
C ARG A 48 -5.21 12.43 3.04
N ASN A 49 -6.44 12.19 3.47
CA ASN A 49 -6.91 12.47 4.83
C ASN A 49 -6.53 11.38 5.85
N LYS A 50 -5.73 10.37 5.46
CA LYS A 50 -5.32 9.23 6.30
C LYS A 50 -6.48 8.38 6.83
N HIS A 51 -7.65 8.43 6.21
CA HIS A 51 -8.79 7.61 6.59
C HIS A 51 -8.72 6.22 5.92
N CYS A 52 -7.74 5.42 6.34
CA CYS A 52 -7.55 4.05 5.84
C CYS A 52 -7.11 3.12 6.97
N ASP A 53 -7.80 1.99 7.08
CA ASP A 53 -7.46 0.88 7.97
C ASP A 53 -6.84 -0.26 7.16
N LEU A 54 -5.60 -0.60 7.52
CA LEU A 54 -4.82 -1.69 6.93
C LEU A 54 -4.76 -2.94 7.82
N ASP A 55 -5.60 -2.99 8.85
CA ASP A 55 -5.50 -3.92 9.96
C ASP A 55 -5.59 -5.39 9.55
N ALA A 56 -6.63 -5.72 8.78
CA ALA A 56 -6.93 -7.07 8.29
C ALA A 56 -6.68 -7.18 6.78
N CYS A 57 -5.75 -6.38 6.26
CA CYS A 57 -5.51 -6.33 4.83
C CYS A 57 -4.48 -7.36 4.39
N TYR A 58 -4.76 -8.08 3.31
CA TYR A 58 -3.87 -9.08 2.72
C TYR A 58 -3.96 -9.06 1.20
N GLY A 59 -2.89 -9.50 0.55
CA GLY A 59 -2.83 -9.70 -0.88
C GLY A 59 -3.21 -11.13 -1.25
N ARG A 60 -4.13 -11.28 -2.19
CA ARG A 60 -4.54 -12.55 -2.79
C ARG A 60 -4.20 -12.56 -4.27
N ILE A 61 -3.55 -13.61 -4.73
CA ILE A 61 -3.32 -13.83 -6.15
C ILE A 61 -4.49 -14.62 -6.73
N ILE A 62 -5.07 -14.11 -7.81
CA ILE A 62 -6.14 -14.77 -8.56
C ILE A 62 -5.68 -14.83 -10.01
N GLY A 63 -5.30 -16.03 -10.47
CA GLY A 63 -4.69 -16.22 -11.79
C GLY A 63 -3.32 -15.54 -11.90
N ASP A 64 -3.26 -14.52 -12.75
CA ASP A 64 -2.06 -13.69 -13.02
C ASP A 64 -2.21 -12.25 -12.50
N GLU A 65 -3.19 -12.00 -11.64
CA GLU A 65 -3.45 -10.70 -11.04
C GLU A 65 -3.34 -10.76 -9.52
N VAL A 66 -2.80 -9.70 -8.93
CA VAL A 66 -2.72 -9.55 -7.48
C VAL A 66 -3.80 -8.59 -7.02
N TRP A 67 -4.59 -9.04 -6.04
CA TRP A 67 -5.70 -8.30 -5.48
C TRP A 67 -5.42 -8.02 -4.01
N LEU A 68 -5.57 -6.75 -3.62
CA LEU A 68 -5.55 -6.33 -2.24
C LEU A 68 -6.97 -6.45 -1.66
N VAL A 69 -7.12 -7.27 -0.62
CA VAL A 69 -8.39 -7.57 0.05
C VAL A 69 -8.31 -7.10 1.50
N GLY A 70 -9.43 -6.65 2.07
CA GLY A 70 -9.49 -6.21 3.47
C GLY A 70 -8.85 -4.84 3.74
N CYS A 71 -8.50 -4.08 2.70
CA CYS A 71 -8.07 -2.70 2.82
C CYS A 71 -9.30 -1.80 2.95
N LYS A 72 -9.65 -1.38 4.17
CA LYS A 72 -10.81 -0.51 4.40
C LYS A 72 -10.39 0.94 4.20
N ILE A 73 -10.97 1.62 3.21
CA ILE A 73 -10.80 3.07 3.04
C ILE A 73 -12.12 3.70 3.40
N ALA A 74 -12.13 4.63 4.36
CA ALA A 74 -13.37 5.28 4.74
C ALA A 74 -13.90 6.13 3.59
N HIS A 75 -15.23 6.26 3.51
CA HIS A 75 -15.86 7.15 2.58
C HIS A 75 -15.36 8.59 2.74
N TYR A 76 -15.30 9.30 1.63
CA TYR A 76 -14.99 10.72 1.66
C TYR A 76 -16.27 11.48 1.98
N ASP A 77 -16.30 12.16 3.13
CA ASP A 77 -17.48 12.86 3.66
C ASP A 77 -18.08 13.88 2.65
N ARG A 78 -17.23 14.51 1.83
CA ARG A 78 -17.66 15.43 0.74
C ARG A 78 -17.94 14.73 -0.60
N GLY A 79 -18.16 13.41 -0.60
CA GLY A 79 -18.32 12.57 -1.80
C GLY A 79 -19.74 12.49 -2.38
N GLY A 80 -20.76 12.92 -1.63
CA GLY A 80 -22.16 12.85 -2.06
C GLY A 80 -22.54 11.46 -2.59
N TYR A 81 -23.13 11.40 -3.79
CA TYR A 81 -23.60 10.17 -4.46
C TYR A 81 -22.49 9.29 -5.06
N THR A 82 -21.23 9.75 -5.11
CA THR A 82 -20.09 9.03 -5.75
C THR A 82 -19.25 8.22 -4.77
N ASN A 83 -19.84 7.82 -3.64
CA ASN A 83 -19.17 7.05 -2.63
C ASN A 83 -18.82 5.65 -3.13
N HIS A 84 -17.56 5.25 -2.98
CA HIS A 84 -17.05 3.93 -3.32
C HIS A 84 -17.28 2.96 -2.17
N ASP A 85 -17.44 1.66 -2.45
CA ASP A 85 -17.50 0.66 -1.39
C ASP A 85 -16.15 0.58 -0.63
N PRO A 86 -16.15 0.72 0.70
CA PRO A 86 -14.92 0.84 1.49
C PRO A 86 -14.15 -0.48 1.58
N LEU A 87 -14.82 -1.63 1.41
CA LEU A 87 -14.24 -2.97 1.43
C LEU A 87 -13.95 -3.54 0.03
N ARG A 88 -14.07 -2.71 -1.01
CA ARG A 88 -13.78 -3.13 -2.38
C ARG A 88 -12.38 -3.73 -2.50
N LYS A 89 -12.30 -4.90 -3.13
CA LYS A 89 -11.02 -5.49 -3.57
C LYS A 89 -10.35 -4.58 -4.61
N ARG A 90 -9.08 -4.24 -4.38
CA ARG A 90 -8.31 -3.34 -5.27
C ARG A 90 -7.27 -4.14 -6.03
N LYS A 91 -7.12 -3.87 -7.33
CA LYS A 91 -6.10 -4.52 -8.14
C LYS A 91 -4.75 -3.86 -7.90
N LEU A 92 -3.72 -4.67 -7.70
CA LEU A 92 -2.33 -4.25 -7.64
C LEU A 92 -1.71 -4.34 -9.04
N LEU A 93 -1.02 -3.26 -9.42
CA LEU A 93 -0.30 -3.11 -10.68
C LEU A 93 1.15 -3.52 -10.45
N LEU A 94 1.45 -4.76 -10.85
CA LEU A 94 2.76 -5.41 -10.72
C LEU A 94 3.20 -5.94 -12.09
N HIS A 95 4.51 -6.12 -12.25
CA HIS A 95 5.05 -6.73 -13.47
C HIS A 95 4.80 -8.25 -13.46
N LYS A 96 4.47 -8.86 -14.61
CA LYS A 96 4.19 -10.31 -14.73
C LYS A 96 5.28 -11.18 -14.09
N SER A 97 6.55 -10.84 -14.32
CA SER A 97 7.69 -11.58 -13.73
C SER A 97 7.74 -11.51 -12.20
N GLN A 98 7.29 -10.41 -11.59
CA GLN A 98 7.19 -10.29 -10.14
C GLN A 98 6.03 -11.13 -9.61
N ILE A 99 4.86 -11.09 -10.28
CA ILE A 99 3.68 -11.87 -9.90
C ILE A 99 4.02 -13.37 -9.87
N LYS A 100 4.73 -13.88 -10.88
CA LYS A 100 5.17 -15.28 -10.93
C LYS A 100 6.06 -15.66 -9.74
N LYS A 101 7.04 -14.81 -9.39
CA LYS A 101 7.90 -15.03 -8.21
C LYS A 101 7.12 -15.04 -6.90
N ILE A 102 6.20 -14.10 -6.73
CA ILE A 102 5.38 -13.97 -5.53
C ILE A 102 4.43 -15.16 -5.41
N ARG A 103 3.86 -15.62 -6.53
CA ARG A 103 3.01 -16.82 -6.60
C ARG A 103 3.75 -18.07 -6.15
N THR A 104 4.94 -18.33 -6.69
CA THR A 104 5.76 -19.48 -6.26
C THR A 104 6.05 -19.45 -4.75
N LYS A 105 6.30 -18.26 -4.18
CA LYS A 105 6.52 -18.10 -2.74
C LYS A 105 5.24 -18.28 -1.93
N LEU A 106 4.10 -17.79 -2.40
CA LEU A 106 2.80 -17.98 -1.73
C LEU A 106 2.35 -19.44 -1.74
N GLU A 107 2.70 -20.19 -2.78
CA GLU A 107 2.46 -21.64 -2.86
C GLU A 107 3.38 -22.44 -1.93
N GLN A 108 4.57 -21.92 -1.62
CA GLN A 108 5.41 -22.45 -0.55
C GLN A 108 4.71 -22.16 0.80
N ARG A 109 4.33 -23.22 1.51
CA ARG A 109 3.54 -23.13 2.75
C ARG A 109 4.19 -22.14 3.74
N GLY A 110 3.41 -21.16 4.21
CA GLY A 110 3.78 -20.25 5.30
C GLY A 110 3.99 -18.79 4.90
N PHE A 111 3.99 -18.44 3.61
CA PHE A 111 4.12 -17.05 3.18
C PHE A 111 2.76 -16.38 2.98
N THR A 112 2.63 -15.17 3.49
CA THR A 112 1.45 -14.31 3.30
C THR A 112 1.88 -12.98 2.71
N LEU A 113 1.12 -12.47 1.75
CA LEU A 113 1.33 -11.14 1.20
C LEU A 113 0.56 -10.13 2.06
N VAL A 114 1.27 -9.22 2.73
CA VAL A 114 0.67 -8.19 3.59
C VAL A 114 1.13 -6.79 3.15
N PRO A 115 0.25 -5.78 3.09
CA PRO A 115 0.67 -4.41 2.84
C PRO A 115 1.36 -3.82 4.08
N THR A 116 2.54 -3.26 3.86
CA THR A 116 3.34 -2.65 4.94
C THR A 116 3.17 -1.14 4.99
N LYS A 117 3.20 -0.47 3.83
CA LYS A 117 3.08 0.98 3.71
C LYS A 117 2.36 1.35 2.42
N ILE A 118 1.54 2.38 2.48
CA ILE A 118 0.98 3.07 1.31
C ILE A 118 1.58 4.47 1.31
N TYR A 119 2.12 4.87 0.16
CA TYR A 119 2.68 6.18 -0.05
C TYR A 119 2.35 6.66 -1.46
N PHE A 120 2.30 7.97 -1.63
CA PHE A 120 2.19 8.62 -2.93
C PHE A 120 3.58 8.98 -3.42
N ASN A 121 3.89 8.70 -4.69
CA ASN A 121 5.18 9.09 -5.27
C ASN A 121 5.11 10.58 -5.68
N SER A 122 6.24 11.21 -6.00
CA SER A 122 6.31 12.60 -6.48
C SER A 122 5.47 12.86 -7.74
N ARG A 123 5.02 11.81 -8.43
CA ARG A 123 4.16 11.88 -9.63
C ARG A 123 2.66 11.78 -9.34
N GLY A 124 2.24 11.48 -8.12
CA GLY A 124 0.83 11.25 -7.79
C GLY A 124 0.62 10.21 -6.72
#